data_AF-A0A965K9V0-F1
#
_entry.id   AF-A0A965K9V0-F1
#
_cell.length_a   1.000
_cell.length_b   1.000
_cell.length_c   1.000
_cell.angle_alpha   90.00
_cell.angle_beta   90.00
_cell.angle_gamma   90.00
#
_symmetry.space_group_name_H-M   'P 1'
#
loop_
_entity.id
_entity.type
_entity.pdbx_description
1 polymer ?
#
loop_
_entity_poly.entity_id
_entity_poly.type
_entity_poly.pdbx_seq_one_letter_code
_entity_poly.pdbx_strand_id
1 'polypeptide(L)'
;MASEIDWKFVTSVAVAESRMQNLAIGDKGDSRGAWQMSERAWDQVSAARRLRGATAYDWSTYCSYEAIAREYATEYLRWVESRLTHNMKRQPTRSEIYAAWNLGVTGFARLGYRLAAVPSVTKRGIARLSR
;
A
#
# COMPACT_ATOMS: atom_id res chain seq x y z
N MET A 1 -13.38 15.87 -2.01
CA MET A 1 -12.32 15.83 -0.97
C MET A 1 -11.01 15.58 -1.69
N ALA A 2 -9.92 16.21 -1.27
CA ALA A 2 -8.60 16.01 -1.91
C ALA A 2 -8.07 14.62 -1.55
N SER A 3 -7.44 13.94 -2.51
CA SER A 3 -6.78 12.65 -2.26
C SER A 3 -5.55 12.83 -1.38
N GLU A 4 -5.33 11.90 -0.47
CA GLU A 4 -4.12 11.79 0.35
C GLU A 4 -2.96 11.13 -0.40
N ILE A 5 -3.20 10.58 -1.60
CA ILE A 5 -2.19 9.87 -2.39
C ILE A 5 -1.40 10.85 -3.26
N ASP A 6 -0.52 11.60 -2.59
CA ASP A 6 0.52 12.41 -3.23
C ASP A 6 1.88 11.69 -3.26
N TRP A 7 2.83 12.24 -4.01
CA TRP A 7 4.17 11.66 -4.14
C TRP A 7 4.93 11.59 -2.80
N LYS A 8 4.63 12.49 -1.86
CA LYS A 8 5.25 12.51 -0.54
C LYS A 8 4.79 11.30 0.25
N PHE A 9 3.47 11.05 0.28
CA PHE A 9 2.90 9.91 0.98
C PHE A 9 3.38 8.58 0.39
N VAL A 10 3.37 8.43 -0.94
CA VAL A 10 3.89 7.21 -1.60
C VAL A 10 5.35 6.97 -1.21
N THR A 11 6.18 8.01 -1.18
CA THR A 11 7.58 7.91 -0.72
C THR A 11 7.68 7.54 0.76
N SER A 12 6.86 8.17 1.63
CA SER A 12 6.83 7.85 3.07
C SER A 12 6.46 6.38 3.34
N VAL A 13 5.59 5.78 2.51
CA VAL A 13 5.29 4.33 2.60
C VAL A 13 6.55 3.52 2.35
N ALA A 14 7.31 3.78 1.28
CA ALA A 14 8.56 3.05 1.01
C ALA A 14 9.62 3.25 2.10
N VAL A 15 9.70 4.45 2.70
CA VAL A 15 10.57 4.70 3.86
C VAL A 15 10.13 3.86 5.06
N ALA A 16 8.82 3.81 5.35
CA ALA A 16 8.26 3.06 6.48
C ALA A 16 8.44 1.54 6.34
N GLU A 17 8.32 1.02 5.12
CA GLU A 17 8.39 -0.40 4.78
C GLU A 17 9.83 -0.91 4.67
N SER A 18 10.72 -0.21 3.95
CA SER A 18 12.05 -0.73 3.62
C SER A 18 13.19 0.26 3.80
N ARG A 19 12.92 1.52 4.20
CA ARG A 19 13.87 2.63 4.09
C ARG A 19 14.33 2.85 2.64
N MET A 20 13.40 2.76 1.68
CA MET A 20 13.67 2.91 0.23
C MET A 20 14.61 1.85 -0.36
N GLN A 21 14.70 0.66 0.25
CA GLN A 21 15.56 -0.41 -0.26
C GLN A 21 14.84 -1.20 -1.36
N ASN A 22 15.22 -0.96 -2.61
CA ASN A 22 14.62 -1.59 -3.80
C ASN A 22 14.82 -3.12 -3.89
N LEU A 23 15.78 -3.68 -3.13
CA LEU A 23 16.05 -5.13 -3.06
C LEU A 23 15.53 -5.77 -1.76
N ALA A 24 14.73 -5.06 -0.97
CA ALA A 24 14.22 -5.58 0.28
C ALA A 24 13.29 -6.79 0.05
N ILE A 25 13.47 -7.82 0.88
CA ILE A 25 12.64 -9.02 0.90
C ILE A 25 12.07 -9.15 2.31
N GLY A 26 10.74 -9.08 2.43
CA GLY A 26 9.99 -9.23 3.67
C GLY A 26 9.01 -10.40 3.61
N ASP A 27 8.37 -10.69 4.74
CA ASP A 27 7.42 -11.80 4.91
C ASP A 27 7.87 -13.11 4.23
N LYS A 28 9.09 -13.56 4.56
CA LYS A 28 9.69 -14.81 4.02
C LYS A 28 9.77 -14.89 2.48
N GLY A 29 9.64 -13.76 1.78
CA GLY A 29 9.66 -13.71 0.32
C GLY A 29 8.38 -13.18 -0.31
N ASP A 30 7.30 -13.04 0.46
CA ASP A 30 5.95 -12.72 -0.03
C ASP A 30 5.72 -11.21 -0.27
N SER A 31 6.64 -10.37 0.21
CA SER A 31 6.65 -8.92 0.04
C SER A 31 8.03 -8.46 -0.41
N ARG A 32 8.10 -7.71 -1.52
CA ARG A 32 9.39 -7.36 -2.16
C ARG A 32 9.46 -5.90 -2.59
N GLY A 33 10.69 -5.43 -2.76
CA GLY A 33 11.00 -4.08 -3.23
C GLY A 33 10.82 -3.00 -2.18
N ALA A 34 11.00 -1.74 -2.58
CA ALA A 34 11.01 -0.62 -1.64
C ALA A 34 9.66 -0.42 -0.91
N TRP A 35 8.55 -0.78 -1.55
CA TRP A 35 7.21 -0.69 -0.94
C TRP A 35 6.79 -1.97 -0.22
N GLN A 36 7.59 -3.04 -0.25
CA GLN A 36 7.21 -4.34 0.33
C GLN A 36 5.81 -4.79 -0.12
N MET A 37 5.49 -4.57 -1.40
CA MET A 37 4.17 -4.88 -1.93
C MET A 37 4.06 -6.38 -2.18
N SER A 38 2.99 -7.00 -1.68
CA SER A 38 2.75 -8.42 -1.89
C SER A 38 2.23 -8.73 -3.29
N GLU A 39 2.42 -9.98 -3.73
CA GLU A 39 1.91 -10.46 -5.02
C GLU A 39 0.39 -10.27 -5.15
N ARG A 40 -0.36 -10.55 -4.08
CA ARG A 40 -1.82 -10.37 -4.06
C ARG A 40 -2.25 -8.91 -4.30
N ALA A 41 -1.56 -7.96 -3.68
CA ALA A 41 -1.85 -6.53 -3.92
C ALA A 41 -1.47 -6.13 -5.35
N TRP A 42 -0.39 -6.72 -5.87
CA TRP A 42 0.06 -6.50 -7.24
C TRP A 42 -0.96 -7.03 -8.25
N ASP A 43 -1.50 -8.21 -8.03
CA ASP A 43 -2.54 -8.81 -8.86
C ASP A 43 -3.82 -7.98 -8.90
N GLN A 44 -4.20 -7.37 -7.78
CA GLN A 44 -5.33 -6.44 -7.72
C GLN A 44 -5.13 -5.24 -8.66
N VAL A 45 -3.91 -4.70 -8.72
CA VAL A 45 -3.54 -3.61 -9.63
C VAL A 45 -3.46 -4.10 -11.07
N SER A 46 -2.82 -5.24 -11.32
CA SER A 46 -2.72 -5.87 -12.63
C SER A 46 -4.08 -6.16 -13.24
N ALA A 47 -5.04 -6.66 -12.45
CA ALA A 47 -6.42 -6.87 -12.89
C ALA A 47 -7.08 -5.53 -13.30
N ALA A 48 -6.93 -4.49 -12.48
CA ALA A 48 -7.44 -3.16 -12.80
C ALA A 48 -6.77 -2.53 -14.03
N ARG A 49 -5.49 -2.83 -14.28
CA ARG A 49 -4.73 -2.42 -15.49
C ARG A 49 -5.25 -3.09 -16.74
N ARG A 50 -5.42 -4.42 -16.69
CA ARG A 50 -5.96 -5.20 -17.81
C ARG A 50 -7.35 -4.72 -18.23
N LEU A 51 -8.23 -4.42 -17.27
CA LEU A 51 -9.58 -3.93 -17.54
C LEU A 51 -9.62 -2.59 -18.29
N ARG A 52 -8.59 -1.75 -18.13
CA ARG A 52 -8.47 -0.46 -18.83
C ARG A 52 -7.52 -0.48 -20.03
N GLY A 53 -7.07 -1.67 -20.46
CA GLY A 53 -6.14 -1.83 -21.57
C GLY A 53 -4.71 -1.36 -21.30
N ALA A 54 -4.31 -1.19 -20.03
CA ALA A 54 -2.95 -0.81 -19.65
C ALA A 54 -2.05 -2.04 -19.45
N THR A 55 -0.74 -1.86 -19.65
CA THR A 55 0.27 -2.90 -19.42
C THR A 55 0.28 -3.36 -17.95
N ALA A 56 0.12 -4.68 -17.77
CA ALA A 56 0.30 -5.36 -16.49
C ALA A 56 1.67 -6.05 -16.47
N TYR A 57 2.49 -5.73 -15.48
CA TYR A 57 3.82 -6.28 -15.27
C TYR A 57 3.72 -7.44 -14.28
N ASP A 58 4.55 -8.47 -14.41
CA ASP A 58 4.58 -9.56 -13.45
C ASP A 58 5.27 -9.13 -12.14
N TRP A 59 4.77 -9.63 -11.01
CA TRP A 59 5.29 -9.24 -9.70
C TRP A 59 6.72 -9.75 -9.48
N SER A 60 6.98 -11.02 -9.80
CA SER A 60 8.26 -11.69 -9.53
C SER A 60 9.46 -10.97 -10.15
N THR A 61 9.30 -10.40 -11.35
CA THR A 61 10.34 -9.67 -12.07
C THR A 61 10.36 -8.22 -11.64
N TYR A 62 9.21 -7.54 -11.57
CA TYR A 62 9.19 -6.08 -11.52
C TYR A 62 9.01 -5.47 -10.12
N CYS A 63 8.77 -6.27 -9.08
CA CYS A 63 8.58 -5.77 -7.71
C CYS A 63 9.77 -4.98 -7.14
N SER A 64 10.98 -5.22 -7.64
CA SER A 64 12.21 -4.52 -7.25
C SER A 64 12.59 -3.34 -8.18
N TYR A 65 11.87 -3.16 -9.30
CA TYR A 65 12.13 -2.10 -10.25
C TYR A 65 11.43 -0.83 -9.78
N GLU A 66 12.19 0.11 -9.21
CA GLU A 66 11.66 1.27 -8.49
C GLU A 66 10.54 2.00 -9.21
N ALA A 67 10.72 2.32 -10.49
CA ALA A 67 9.74 3.06 -11.28
C ALA A 67 8.40 2.32 -11.37
N ILE A 68 8.43 1.01 -11.63
CA ILE A 68 7.24 0.17 -11.79
C ILE A 68 6.63 -0.12 -10.41
N ALA A 69 7.45 -0.49 -9.42
CA ALA A 69 6.99 -0.74 -8.07
C ALA A 69 6.29 0.48 -7.46
N ARG A 70 6.82 1.69 -7.69
CA ARG A 70 6.18 2.95 -7.27
C ARG A 70 4.84 3.17 -7.94
N GLU A 71 4.75 2.90 -9.23
CA GLU A 71 3.51 3.03 -10.01
C GLU A 71 2.42 2.10 -9.47
N TYR A 72 2.77 0.83 -9.21
CA TYR A 72 1.87 -0.16 -8.62
C TYR A 72 1.45 0.20 -7.20
N ALA A 73 2.40 0.63 -6.36
CA ALA A 73 2.10 1.07 -5.02
C ALA A 73 1.15 2.27 -5.02
N THR A 74 1.38 3.25 -5.91
CA THR A 74 0.51 4.43 -6.06
C THR A 74 -0.91 4.02 -6.43
N GLU A 75 -1.07 3.13 -7.41
CA GLU A 75 -2.38 2.66 -7.84
C GLU A 75 -3.11 1.86 -6.78
N TYR A 76 -2.39 0.97 -6.07
CA TYR A 76 -2.98 0.21 -4.99
C TYR A 76 -3.40 1.10 -3.82
N LEU A 77 -2.58 2.09 -3.45
CA LEU A 77 -2.93 3.07 -2.41
C LEU A 77 -4.17 3.88 -2.79
N ARG A 78 -4.33 4.27 -4.07
CA ARG A 78 -5.55 4.92 -4.57
C ARG A 78 -6.77 4.01 -4.49
N TRP A 79 -6.60 2.73 -4.83
CA TRP A 79 -7.66 1.74 -4.69
C TRP A 79 -8.06 1.57 -3.22
N VAL A 80 -7.09 1.46 -2.30
CA VAL A 80 -7.32 1.39 -0.85
C VAL A 80 -8.06 2.64 -0.36
N GLU A 81 -7.60 3.84 -0.72
CA GLU A 81 -8.25 5.10 -0.36
C GLU A 81 -9.72 5.10 -0.81
N SER A 82 -9.99 4.76 -2.07
CA SER A 82 -11.35 4.71 -2.61
C SER A 82 -12.25 3.74 -1.83
N ARG A 83 -11.74 2.54 -1.50
CA ARG A 83 -12.48 1.53 -0.73
C ARG A 83 -12.75 1.99 0.70
N LEU A 84 -11.78 2.60 1.36
CA LEU A 84 -11.96 3.14 2.70
C LEU A 84 -12.95 4.31 2.70
N THR A 85 -12.83 5.25 1.77
CA THR A 85 -13.79 6.36 1.62
C THR A 85 -15.22 5.84 1.46
N HIS A 86 -15.40 4.84 0.58
CA HIS A 86 -16.70 4.21 0.38
C HIS A 86 -17.25 3.55 1.65
N ASN A 87 -16.40 2.84 2.40
CA ASN A 87 -16.84 2.07 3.56
C ASN A 87 -17.04 2.92 4.82
N MET A 88 -16.20 3.94 5.02
CA MET A 88 -16.19 4.80 6.20
C MET A 88 -17.05 6.05 6.01
N LYS A 89 -17.52 6.32 4.79
CA LYS A 89 -18.34 7.50 4.41
C LYS A 89 -17.68 8.85 4.75
N ARG A 90 -16.35 8.86 4.77
CA ARG A 90 -15.50 10.05 4.95
C ARG A 90 -14.14 9.82 4.31
N GLN A 91 -13.38 10.89 4.11
CA GLN A 91 -11.97 10.76 3.69
C GLN A 91 -11.16 10.00 4.76
N PRO A 92 -10.42 8.93 4.39
CA PRO A 92 -9.48 8.27 5.28
C PRO A 92 -8.21 9.12 5.44
N THR A 93 -7.58 9.03 6.60
CA THR A 93 -6.27 9.64 6.86
C THR A 93 -5.15 8.78 6.27
N ARG A 94 -3.96 9.37 6.07
CA ARG A 94 -2.75 8.63 5.64
C ARG A 94 -2.45 7.41 6.52
N SER A 95 -2.63 7.53 7.83
CA SER A 95 -2.43 6.42 8.78
C SER A 95 -3.44 5.29 8.59
N GLU A 96 -4.69 5.61 8.26
CA GLU A 96 -5.74 4.62 7.95
C GLU A 96 -5.49 3.92 6.61
N ILE A 97 -5.05 4.67 5.61
CA ILE A 97 -4.65 4.12 4.31
C ILE A 97 -3.47 3.16 4.49
N TYR A 98 -2.45 3.57 5.25
CA TYR A 98 -1.29 2.71 5.54
C TYR A 98 -1.64 1.48 6.40
N ALA A 99 -2.60 1.61 7.32
CA ALA A 99 -3.10 0.47 8.08
C ALA A 99 -3.76 -0.56 7.14
N ALA A 100 -4.55 -0.10 6.17
CA ALA A 100 -5.17 -0.96 5.16
C ALA A 100 -4.19 -1.47 4.09
N TRP A 101 -3.09 -0.74 3.81
CA TRP A 101 -1.97 -1.25 3.01
C TRP A 101 -1.40 -2.54 3.64
N ASN A 102 -1.11 -2.50 4.94
CA ASN A 102 -0.53 -3.61 5.68
C ASN A 102 -1.52 -4.77 5.94
N LEU A 103 -2.77 -4.46 6.31
CA LEU A 103 -3.74 -5.46 6.75
C LEU A 103 -4.71 -5.92 5.67
N GLY A 104 -4.71 -5.23 4.52
CA GLY A 104 -5.82 -5.25 3.57
C GLY A 104 -7.05 -4.50 4.08
N VAL A 105 -7.90 -4.04 3.15
CA VAL A 105 -9.14 -3.30 3.46
C VAL A 105 -10.07 -4.10 4.38
N THR A 106 -10.28 -5.39 4.09
CA THR A 106 -11.13 -6.26 4.91
C THR A 106 -10.52 -6.52 6.29
N GLY A 107 -9.20 -6.67 6.39
CA GLY A 107 -8.51 -6.86 7.65
C GLY A 107 -8.68 -5.64 8.56
N PHE A 108 -8.50 -4.43 8.02
CA PHE A 108 -8.72 -3.20 8.77
C PHE A 108 -10.20 -2.98 9.15
N ALA A 109 -11.13 -3.37 8.27
CA ALA A 109 -12.57 -3.34 8.56
C ALA A 109 -12.95 -4.25 9.74
N ARG A 110 -12.37 -5.45 9.85
CA ARG A 110 -12.59 -6.36 11.00
C ARG A 110 -12.15 -5.75 12.33
N LEU A 111 -11.21 -4.81 12.32
CA LEU A 111 -10.78 -4.06 13.50
C LEU A 111 -11.66 -2.84 13.78
N GLY A 112 -12.71 -2.62 12.98
CA GLY A 112 -13.60 -1.47 13.06
C GLY A 112 -12.94 -0.16 12.61
N TYR A 113 -11.93 -0.24 11.72
CA TYR A 113 -11.14 0.92 11.27
C TYR A 113 -10.42 1.67 12.40
N ARG A 114 -10.13 0.98 13.52
CA ARG A 114 -9.48 1.58 14.70
C ARG A 114 -7.97 1.40 14.64
N LEU A 115 -7.23 2.51 14.50
CA LEU A 115 -5.76 2.50 14.56
C LEU A 115 -5.21 1.94 15.89
N ALA A 116 -5.94 2.11 17.00
CA ALA A 116 -5.54 1.54 18.28
C ALA A 116 -5.54 0.00 18.28
N ALA A 117 -6.35 -0.64 17.42
CA ALA A 117 -6.51 -2.09 17.35
C ALA A 117 -5.55 -2.77 16.35
N VAL A 118 -4.79 -2.01 15.56
CA VAL A 118 -3.86 -2.59 14.57
C VAL A 118 -2.64 -3.22 15.26
N PRO A 119 -1.99 -4.23 14.65
CA PRO A 119 -0.77 -4.84 15.18
C PRO A 119 0.36 -3.84 15.42
N SER A 120 1.23 -4.14 16.38
CA SER A 120 2.36 -3.26 16.75
C SER A 120 3.31 -2.97 15.58
N VAL A 121 3.45 -3.89 14.62
CA VAL A 121 4.26 -3.66 13.41
C VAL A 121 3.68 -2.51 12.56
N THR A 122 2.38 -2.52 12.32
CA THR A 122 1.67 -1.47 11.58
C THR A 122 1.72 -0.14 12.34
N LYS A 123 1.55 -0.15 13.68
CA LYS A 123 1.71 1.06 14.51
C LYS A 123 3.09 1.70 14.36
N ARG A 124 4.16 0.89 14.35
CA ARG A 124 5.53 1.37 14.14
C ARG A 124 5.72 1.95 12.74
N GLY A 125 5.13 1.33 11.72
CA GLY A 125 5.14 1.87 10.36
C GLY A 125 4.44 3.23 10.27
N ILE A 126 3.26 3.37 10.88
CA ILE A 126 2.53 4.65 10.96
C ILE A 126 3.40 5.74 11.60
N ALA A 127 4.08 5.43 12.70
CA ALA A 127 4.95 6.38 13.39
C ALA A 127 6.15 6.86 12.51
N ARG A 128 6.52 6.10 11.48
CA ARG A 128 7.56 6.48 10.52
C ARG A 128 7.04 7.36 9.39
N LEU A 129 5.72 7.36 9.11
CA LEU A 129 5.12 8.23 8.10
C LEU A 129 5.16 9.71 8.48
N SER A 130 5.22 10.00 9.79
CA SER A 130 5.20 11.36 10.35
C SER A 130 6.59 11.97 10.56
N ARG A 131 7.64 11.28 10.11
CA ARG A 131 9.03 11.77 10.15
C ARG A 131 9.47 12.21 8.76
#